data_AF-W0JWQ3-F1
#
_entry.id   AF-W0JWQ3-F1
#
_cell.length_a   1.000
_cell.length_b   1.000
_cell.length_c   1.000
_cell.angle_alpha   90.00
_cell.angle_beta   90.00
_cell.angle_gamma   90.00
#
_symmetry.space_group_name_H-M   'P 1'
#
loop_
_entity.id
_entity.type
_entity.pdbx_description
1 polymer ?
#
loop_
_entity_poly.entity_id
_entity_poly.type
_entity_poly.pdbx_seq_one_letter_code
_entity_poly.pdbx_strand_id
1 'polypeptide(L)'
;MTIVTAIDGEDGSKSVLAEGRALADQFDESLEVVLVYEAGDHAYLVNQYLNESDSPTPAQAQELAEKVVADVSAGGADDAEPVGRVGDPAEEILARAEEVDARYIVIGGRSRSPVGKALFGSVTQSVLLDADCPVVTVMAEA
;
A
#
# COMPACT_ATOMS: atom_id res chain seq x y z
N MET A 1 -13.04 -5.75 -12.11
CA MET A 1 -12.61 -5.76 -10.70
C MET A 1 -11.28 -5.04 -10.63
N THR A 2 -10.73 -4.86 -9.43
CA THR A 2 -9.48 -4.13 -9.24
C THR A 2 -8.49 -4.97 -8.47
N ILE A 3 -7.20 -4.88 -8.83
CA ILE A 3 -6.11 -5.33 -7.98
C ILE A 3 -5.71 -4.16 -7.09
N VAL A 4 -5.90 -4.31 -5.78
CA VAL A 4 -5.51 -3.30 -4.79
C VAL A 4 -4.13 -3.66 -4.27
N THR A 5 -3.18 -2.76 -4.42
CA THR A 5 -1.79 -2.95 -3.98
C THR A 5 -1.48 -1.95 -2.87
N ALA A 6 -1.29 -2.44 -1.65
CA ALA A 6 -0.95 -1.61 -0.50
C ALA A 6 0.56 -1.50 -0.32
N ILE A 7 1.08 -0.28 -0.35
CA ILE A 7 2.50 0.02 -0.13
C ILE A 7 2.65 1.07 0.98
N ASP A 8 3.84 1.13 1.60
CA ASP A 8 4.22 2.10 2.63
C ASP A 8 5.29 3.10 2.14
N GLY A 9 5.78 2.96 0.90
CA GLY A 9 6.86 3.76 0.35
C GLY A 9 8.25 3.36 0.85
N GLU A 10 8.36 2.31 1.66
CA GLU A 10 9.61 1.77 2.19
C GLU A 10 10.19 0.65 1.31
N ASP A 11 11.31 0.10 1.77
CA ASP A 11 11.98 -1.04 1.17
C ASP A 11 11.02 -2.23 1.02
N GLY A 12 10.82 -2.66 -0.23
CA GLY A 12 9.87 -3.72 -0.59
C GLY A 12 8.71 -3.25 -1.45
N SER A 13 8.34 -1.96 -1.40
CA SER A 13 7.23 -1.38 -2.18
C SER A 13 7.32 -1.68 -3.67
N LYS A 14 8.54 -1.72 -4.24
CA LYS A 14 8.77 -2.07 -5.65
C LYS A 14 8.37 -3.51 -5.99
N SER A 15 8.65 -4.45 -5.09
CA SER A 15 8.33 -5.87 -5.30
C SER A 15 6.82 -6.10 -5.15
N VAL A 16 6.21 -5.43 -4.17
CA VAL A 16 4.75 -5.44 -3.97
C VAL A 16 4.02 -4.88 -5.19
N LEU A 17 4.48 -3.73 -5.71
CA LEU A 17 3.94 -3.14 -6.94
C LEU A 17 4.12 -4.03 -8.17
N ALA A 18 5.29 -4.65 -8.32
CA ALA A 18 5.56 -5.55 -9.43
C ALA A 18 4.61 -6.77 -9.42
N GLU A 19 4.33 -7.34 -8.24
CA GLU A 19 3.38 -8.45 -8.11
C GLU A 19 1.93 -8.01 -8.38
N GLY A 20 1.53 -6.84 -7.87
CA GLY A 20 0.23 -6.23 -8.18
C GLY A 20 0.02 -6.03 -9.67
N ARG A 21 1.04 -5.51 -10.37
CA ARG A 21 1.00 -5.36 -11.83
C ARG A 21 0.94 -6.69 -12.55
N ALA A 22 1.73 -7.68 -12.13
CA ALA A 22 1.69 -9.00 -12.75
C ALA A 22 0.29 -9.64 -12.66
N LEU A 23 -0.41 -9.47 -11.54
CA LEU A 23 -1.79 -9.94 -11.37
C LEU A 23 -2.78 -9.13 -12.21
N ALA A 24 -2.64 -7.81 -12.24
CA ALA A 24 -3.49 -6.93 -13.06
C ALA A 24 -3.38 -7.31 -14.55
N ASP A 25 -2.15 -7.46 -15.05
CA ASP A 25 -1.86 -7.88 -16.43
C ASP A 25 -2.37 -9.31 -16.71
N GLN A 26 -2.23 -10.23 -15.77
CA GLN A 26 -2.67 -11.62 -15.94
C GLN A 26 -4.19 -11.74 -16.05
N PHE A 27 -4.94 -10.87 -15.37
CA PHE A 27 -6.39 -10.90 -15.32
C PHE A 27 -7.07 -9.85 -16.20
N ASP A 28 -6.32 -8.96 -16.85
CA ASP A 28 -6.83 -7.82 -17.63
C ASP A 28 -7.70 -6.89 -16.76
N GLU A 29 -7.23 -6.59 -15.54
CA GLU A 29 -7.93 -5.79 -14.53
C GLU A 29 -7.18 -4.49 -14.23
N SER A 30 -7.85 -3.49 -13.66
CA SER A 30 -7.21 -2.24 -13.21
C SER A 30 -6.32 -2.46 -11.99
N LEU A 31 -5.27 -1.64 -11.86
CA LEU A 31 -4.36 -1.63 -10.72
C LEU A 31 -4.52 -0.33 -9.93
N GLU A 32 -4.91 -0.44 -8.67
CA GLU A 32 -4.88 0.66 -7.71
C GLU A 32 -3.74 0.46 -6.72
N VAL A 33 -2.99 1.52 -6.45
CA VAL A 33 -1.89 1.51 -5.47
C VAL A 33 -2.28 2.40 -4.30
N VAL A 34 -2.60 1.77 -3.19
CA VAL A 34 -3.09 2.41 -1.97
C VAL A 34 -1.94 2.71 -1.03
N LEU A 35 -1.90 3.95 -0.57
CA LEU A 35 -0.95 4.44 0.40
C LEU A 35 -1.74 5.13 1.52
N VAL A 36 -1.65 4.58 2.73
CA VAL A 36 -2.38 5.07 3.89
C VAL A 36 -1.43 5.77 4.85
N TYR A 37 -1.84 6.94 5.33
CA TYR A 37 -1.12 7.70 6.33
C TYR A 37 -1.89 7.79 7.64
N GLU A 38 -1.23 7.37 8.71
CA GLU A 38 -1.72 7.68 10.06
C GLU A 38 -1.37 9.11 10.41
N ALA A 39 -2.32 9.83 11.02
CA ALA A 39 -2.06 11.15 11.58
C ALA A 39 -0.95 11.13 12.65
N GLY A 40 -0.53 9.97 13.16
CA GLY A 40 0.58 9.79 14.08
C GLY A 40 1.97 9.73 13.43
N ASP A 41 2.08 9.32 12.15
CA ASP A 41 3.34 9.14 11.43
C ASP A 41 3.88 10.47 10.86
N HIS A 42 4.13 11.39 11.80
CA HIS A 42 4.56 12.76 11.53
C HIS A 42 5.94 12.85 10.85
N ALA A 43 6.82 11.86 10.99
CA ALA A 43 8.23 12.01 10.64
C ALA A 43 8.48 12.16 9.12
N TYR A 44 7.70 11.50 8.27
CA TYR A 44 7.90 11.56 6.81
C TYR A 44 7.24 12.79 6.18
N LEU A 45 6.07 13.20 6.69
CA LEU A 45 5.28 14.32 6.18
C LEU A 45 5.83 15.69 6.62
N VAL A 46 6.37 15.77 7.84
CA VAL A 46 6.92 17.02 8.42
C VAL A 46 8.16 17.50 7.68
N ASN A 47 8.97 16.61 7.10
CA ASN A 47 10.22 17.01 6.46
C ASN A 47 10.04 17.61 5.05
N GLN A 48 8.87 17.47 4.43
CA GLN A 48 8.67 17.89 3.04
C GLN A 48 7.44 18.79 2.79
N TYR A 49 6.38 18.75 3.62
CA TYR A 49 5.14 19.50 3.30
C TYR A 49 4.32 20.07 4.47
N LEU A 50 4.58 19.72 5.74
CA LEU A 50 3.76 20.19 6.86
C LEU A 50 4.48 21.16 7.80
N ASN A 51 3.80 22.26 8.16
CA ASN A 51 4.06 22.91 9.45
C ASN A 51 3.66 21.92 10.57
N GLU A 52 4.42 21.91 11.68
CA GLU A 52 4.43 20.93 12.79
C GLU A 52 3.09 20.63 13.52
N SER A 53 1.90 20.97 13.00
CA SER A 53 0.65 20.92 13.80
C SER A 53 -0.64 20.50 13.11
N ASP A 54 -0.67 20.16 11.81
CA ASP A 54 -1.91 19.70 11.15
C ASP A 54 -1.84 18.24 10.72
N SER A 55 -2.91 17.48 11.00
CA SER A 55 -3.12 16.15 10.43
C SER A 55 -3.22 16.23 8.91
N PRO A 56 -2.69 15.24 8.16
CA PRO A 56 -2.77 15.27 6.70
C PRO A 56 -4.22 15.29 6.23
N THR A 57 -4.52 16.16 5.27
CA THR A 57 -5.80 16.18 4.58
C THR A 57 -5.87 15.09 3.51
N PRO A 58 -7.07 14.63 3.10
CA PRO A 58 -7.21 13.66 2.00
C PRO A 58 -6.52 14.11 0.71
N ALA A 59 -6.55 15.41 0.39
CA ALA A 59 -5.88 15.95 -0.79
C ALA A 59 -4.35 15.84 -0.71
N GLN A 60 -3.77 16.03 0.48
CA GLN A 60 -2.34 15.88 0.70
C GLN A 60 -1.91 14.41 0.65
N ALA A 61 -2.72 13.50 1.21
CA ALA A 61 -2.47 12.06 1.11
C ALA A 61 -2.47 11.61 -0.36
N GLN A 62 -3.43 12.11 -1.16
CA GLN A 62 -3.49 11.83 -2.59
C GLN A 62 -2.26 12.35 -3.34
N GLU A 63 -1.88 13.62 -3.14
CA GLU A 63 -0.70 14.20 -3.79
C GLU A 63 0.59 13.44 -3.45
N LEU A 64 0.68 12.94 -2.22
CA LEU A 64 1.83 12.15 -1.80
C LEU A 64 1.82 10.74 -2.40
N ALA A 65 0.65 10.09 -2.46
CA ALA A 65 0.49 8.81 -3.14
C ALA A 65 0.95 8.91 -4.60
N GLU A 66 0.57 9.97 -5.31
CA GLU A 66 1.03 10.21 -6.69
C GLU A 66 2.56 10.28 -6.78
N LYS A 67 3.22 11.00 -5.86
CA LYS A 67 4.68 11.11 -5.81
C LYS A 67 5.35 9.77 -5.50
N VAL A 68 4.90 9.08 -4.46
CA VAL A 68 5.48 7.80 -4.03
C VAL A 68 5.30 6.74 -5.10
N VAL A 69 4.11 6.63 -5.69
CA VAL A 69 3.85 5.67 -6.77
C VAL A 69 4.72 5.98 -7.99
N ALA A 70 4.88 7.27 -8.36
CA ALA A 70 5.78 7.65 -9.44
C ALA A 70 7.24 7.25 -9.17
N ASP A 71 7.73 7.47 -7.95
CA ASP A 71 9.09 7.12 -7.54
C ASP A 71 9.32 5.60 -7.49
N VAL A 72 8.37 4.85 -6.93
CA VAL A 72 8.44 3.38 -6.83
C VAL A 72 8.37 2.73 -8.22
N SER A 73 7.57 3.29 -9.13
CA SER A 73 7.37 2.76 -10.49
C SER A 73 8.58 2.97 -11.43
N ALA A 74 9.64 3.68 -11.00
CA ALA A 74 10.85 3.94 -11.77
C ALA A 74 10.59 4.47 -13.21
N GLY A 75 9.53 5.27 -13.39
CA GLY A 75 9.18 5.90 -14.67
C GLY A 75 8.24 5.11 -15.59
N GLY A 76 7.65 3.99 -15.15
CA GLY A 76 6.64 3.23 -15.88
C GLY A 76 5.29 3.19 -15.16
N ALA A 77 4.69 4.36 -14.92
CA ALA A 77 3.46 4.53 -14.13
C ALA A 77 2.16 4.48 -14.95
N ASP A 78 2.22 4.16 -16.25
CA ASP A 78 1.11 4.45 -17.17
C ASP A 78 -0.23 3.74 -16.85
N ASP A 79 -0.23 2.69 -16.01
CA ASP A 79 -1.42 1.86 -15.74
C ASP A 79 -1.81 1.73 -14.26
N ALA A 80 -1.09 2.38 -13.34
CA ALA A 80 -1.36 2.28 -11.89
C ALA A 80 -2.03 3.56 -11.37
N GLU A 81 -3.23 3.43 -10.79
CA GLU A 81 -3.94 4.55 -10.18
C GLU A 81 -3.48 4.74 -8.73
N PRO A 82 -2.81 5.86 -8.38
CA PRO A 82 -2.41 6.14 -7.00
C PRO A 82 -3.62 6.58 -6.17
N VAL A 83 -3.78 5.99 -4.99
CA VAL A 83 -4.86 6.29 -4.04
C VAL A 83 -4.28 6.60 -2.67
N GLY A 84 -4.39 7.87 -2.26
CA GLY A 84 -3.98 8.31 -0.93
C GLY A 84 -5.12 8.27 0.08
N ARG A 85 -4.85 7.73 1.28
CA ARG A 85 -5.81 7.64 2.39
C ARG A 85 -5.22 8.16 3.70
N VAL A 86 -6.11 8.57 4.60
CA VAL A 86 -5.75 9.02 5.95
C VAL A 86 -6.57 8.23 6.96
N GLY A 87 -5.92 7.49 7.84
CA GLY A 87 -6.59 6.61 8.79
C GLY A 87 -5.69 5.47 9.27
N ASP A 88 -6.29 4.48 9.92
CA ASP A 88 -5.59 3.23 10.22
C ASP A 88 -5.29 2.48 8.91
N PRO A 89 -4.04 2.05 8.66
CA PRO A 89 -3.68 1.43 7.40
C PRO A 89 -4.47 0.17 7.08
N ALA A 90 -4.72 -0.69 8.07
CA ALA A 90 -5.45 -1.92 7.82
C ALA A 90 -6.92 -1.62 7.50
N GLU A 91 -7.56 -0.75 8.28
CA GLU A 91 -8.95 -0.36 8.06
C GLU A 91 -9.14 0.31 6.68
N GLU A 92 -8.27 1.23 6.30
CA GLU A 92 -8.38 1.94 5.02
C GLU A 92 -8.06 1.05 3.80
N ILE A 93 -7.11 0.11 3.92
CA ILE A 93 -6.84 -0.88 2.86
C ILE A 93 -8.06 -1.78 2.64
N LEU A 94 -8.63 -2.30 3.73
CA LEU A 94 -9.81 -3.18 3.68
C LEU A 94 -11.03 -2.43 3.14
N ALA A 95 -11.29 -1.21 3.63
CA ALA A 95 -12.36 -0.36 3.15
C ALA A 95 -12.20 -0.06 1.65
N ARG A 96 -10.98 0.24 1.19
CA ARG A 96 -10.75 0.48 -0.23
C ARG A 96 -10.98 -0.77 -1.07
N ALA A 97 -10.52 -1.93 -0.59
CA ALA A 97 -10.75 -3.19 -1.27
C ALA A 97 -12.24 -3.51 -1.42
N GLU A 98 -13.06 -3.24 -0.40
CA GLU A 98 -14.51 -3.37 -0.44
C GLU A 98 -15.15 -2.39 -1.44
N GLU A 99 -14.76 -1.11 -1.41
CA GLU A 99 -15.29 -0.06 -2.29
C GLU A 99 -15.16 -0.37 -3.78
N VAL A 100 -14.06 -1.04 -4.17
CA VAL A 100 -13.74 -1.33 -5.58
C VAL A 100 -14.04 -2.77 -5.97
N ASP A 101 -14.65 -3.56 -5.08
CA ASP A 101 -14.86 -5.00 -5.26
C ASP A 101 -13.55 -5.69 -5.70
N ALA A 102 -12.52 -5.53 -4.87
CA ALA A 102 -11.17 -5.95 -5.20
C ALA A 102 -11.10 -7.46 -5.43
N ARG A 103 -10.43 -7.84 -6.53
CA ARG A 103 -10.17 -9.25 -6.85
C ARG A 103 -9.08 -9.82 -5.94
N TYR A 104 -8.05 -9.01 -5.67
CA TYR A 104 -6.94 -9.32 -4.79
C TYR A 104 -6.50 -8.07 -4.04
N ILE A 105 -6.05 -8.27 -2.80
CA ILE A 105 -5.17 -7.31 -2.11
C ILE A 105 -3.74 -7.84 -2.19
N VAL A 106 -2.81 -7.02 -2.66
CA VAL A 106 -1.38 -7.31 -2.67
C VAL A 106 -0.70 -6.42 -1.65
N ILE A 107 0.03 -7.02 -0.72
CA ILE A 107 0.61 -6.30 0.42
C ILE A 107 1.99 -6.84 0.78
N GLY A 108 2.88 -5.97 1.25
CA GLY A 108 4.19 -6.37 1.76
C GLY A 108 4.11 -7.08 3.11
N GLY A 109 5.04 -8.01 3.36
CA GLY A 109 5.31 -8.57 4.69
C GLY A 109 6.75 -8.28 5.12
N ARG A 110 6.98 -8.13 6.43
CA ARG A 110 8.34 -7.97 6.97
C ARG A 110 9.11 -9.31 7.00
N SER A 111 10.45 -9.22 7.07
CA SER A 111 11.33 -10.39 7.04
C SER A 111 11.17 -11.31 8.27
N ARG A 112 11.74 -12.51 8.18
CA ARG A 112 11.66 -13.50 9.27
C ARG A 112 12.37 -13.00 10.53
N SER A 113 11.77 -13.27 11.68
CA SER A 113 12.47 -13.17 12.98
C SER A 113 13.76 -14.02 12.97
N PRO A 114 14.76 -13.71 13.82
CA PRO A 114 15.99 -14.49 13.94
C PRO A 114 15.79 -15.99 14.22
N VAL A 115 14.60 -16.38 14.69
CA VAL A 115 14.19 -17.76 14.97
C VAL A 115 13.37 -18.41 13.85
N GLY A 116 13.31 -17.80 12.66
CA GLY A 116 12.71 -18.36 11.45
C GLY A 116 11.20 -18.21 11.31
N LYS A 117 10.51 -17.51 12.23
CA LYS A 117 9.08 -17.19 12.08
C LYS A 117 8.89 -15.99 11.17
N ALA A 118 7.92 -16.05 10.25
CA ALA A 118 7.52 -14.89 9.46
C ALA A 118 6.96 -13.79 10.38
N LEU A 119 7.45 -12.55 10.21
CA LEU A 119 6.90 -11.38 10.87
C LEU A 119 6.18 -10.59 9.80
N PHE A 120 4.85 -10.66 9.73
CA PHE A 120 4.14 -10.01 8.64
C PHE A 120 4.00 -8.49 8.84
N GLY A 121 4.19 -7.98 10.06
CA GLY A 121 3.81 -6.61 10.43
C GLY A 121 2.34 -6.57 10.85
N SER A 122 1.97 -5.64 11.73
CA SER A 122 0.60 -5.57 12.27
C SER A 122 -0.44 -5.33 11.18
N VAL A 123 -0.16 -4.42 10.24
CA VAL A 123 -1.06 -4.08 9.12
C VAL A 123 -1.34 -5.31 8.25
N THR A 124 -0.29 -5.99 7.77
CA THR A 124 -0.42 -7.20 6.96
C THR A 124 -1.14 -8.31 7.70
N GLN A 125 -0.91 -8.48 9.01
CA GLN A 125 -1.64 -9.46 9.82
C GLN A 125 -3.14 -9.15 9.89
N SER A 126 -3.52 -7.90 10.14
CA SER A 126 -4.92 -7.49 10.16
C SER A 126 -5.58 -7.71 8.80
N VAL A 127 -4.95 -7.25 7.71
CA VAL A 127 -5.47 -7.43 6.35
C VAL A 127 -5.64 -8.92 6.01
N LEU A 128 -4.68 -9.78 6.38
CA LEU A 128 -4.78 -11.23 6.16
C LEU A 128 -5.92 -11.90 6.92
N LEU A 129 -6.32 -11.34 8.08
CA LEU A 129 -7.36 -11.92 8.94
C LEU A 129 -8.75 -11.42 8.56
N ASP A 130 -8.86 -10.17 8.09
CA ASP A 130 -10.13 -9.46 7.97
C ASP A 130 -10.56 -9.18 6.52
N ALA A 131 -9.73 -9.47 5.51
CA ALA A 131 -10.09 -9.28 4.11
C ALA A 131 -11.17 -10.25 3.61
N ASP A 132 -12.19 -9.71 2.94
CA ASP A 132 -13.24 -10.48 2.26
C ASP A 132 -12.81 -11.04 0.89
N CYS A 133 -11.69 -10.55 0.35
CA CYS A 133 -11.10 -11.03 -0.89
C CYS A 133 -9.74 -11.72 -0.66
N PRO A 134 -9.26 -12.56 -1.60
CA PRO A 134 -7.95 -13.17 -1.48
C PRO A 134 -6.81 -12.15 -1.31
N VAL A 135 -5.85 -12.47 -0.44
CA VAL A 135 -4.68 -11.62 -0.15
C VAL A 135 -3.41 -12.30 -0.63
N VAL A 136 -2.55 -11.56 -1.34
CA VAL A 136 -1.22 -11.97 -1.78
C VAL A 136 -0.19 -11.19 -0.96
N THR A 137 0.62 -11.91 -0.20
CA THR A 137 1.71 -11.29 0.58
C THR A 137 3.04 -11.46 -0.13
N VAL A 138 3.72 -10.34 -0.39
CA VAL A 138 5.06 -10.32 -0.96
C VAL A 138 6.07 -10.12 0.17
N MET A 139 6.97 -11.09 0.33
CA MET A 139 8.04 -11.01 1.32
C MET A 139 9.25 -10.34 0.69
N ALA A 140 9.73 -9.24 1.27
CA ALA A 140 10.99 -8.64 0.83
C ALA A 140 12.16 -9.63 1.09
N GLU A 141 13.05 -9.77 0.10
CA GLU A 141 14.32 -10.48 0.30
C GLU A 141 15.23 -9.63 1.22
N ALA A 142 15.88 -10.29 2.17
CA ALA A 142 16.75 -9.65 3.17
C ALA A 142 18.14 -9.29 2.61
#